data_AF-A0A6C0AED8-F1
#
_entry.id   AF-A0A6C0AED8-F1
#
_cell.length_a   1.000
_cell.length_b   1.000
_cell.length_c   1.000
_cell.angle_alpha   90.00
_cell.angle_beta   90.00
_cell.angle_gamma   90.00
#
_symmetry.space_group_name_H-M   'P 1'
#
loop_
_entity.id
_entity.type
_entity.pdbx_description
1 polymer ?
#
loop_
_entity_poly.entity_id
_entity_poly.type
_entity_poly.pdbx_seq_one_letter_code
_entity_poly.pdbx_strand_id
1 'polypeptide(L)'
;MYKNIIWYPFLNSDENYDKALLSREKPEKSTLIISTDVHDSRKYAKFNSIFDFIDFSTNHTKEDYKCFYETIPGNLPQKIYFDLDIYLEGSNKKDKKRYTIEEAKDAIYLLQDKIIELEPCVKSKDIFVFCSHGENKRSYHVVVDNWCLPDCINNKYFFKAIMKIFPEKYKDMLDPGVYSSMQQFRIYGNHKWKSDRKKILDPDCQWEPPIKCTSEKHRKFLVLLHSLITNCEGCKILKRYAPEKNNVYFREIFLKDPEIKESINMCAKILKCKDFLDDNFPFKISEIKGGLVLLKRLFPSFCNICQKIHHKQDSYLIINKSGVYLDCRRNPEGKKLFLGKIDIEESDIEDNSEENSDSSPESESEDNSEVLDESDIEINEDIEPEKKIATPEKKIEITHEMFNSKIESLISKSNILSKNVYKKKEKKNKKIKDDKIKIPFVEIDLNIKKVSDRKDKKFSGIKCLV
;
A
#
# COMPACT_ATOMS: atom_id res chain seq x y z
N MET A 1 -13.45 -24.39 -13.92
CA MET A 1 -12.46 -24.12 -12.86
C MET A 1 -12.93 -23.09 -11.84
N TYR A 2 -13.69 -22.05 -12.19
CA TYR A 2 -14.08 -20.96 -11.25
C TYR A 2 -15.24 -21.22 -10.28
N LYS A 3 -15.64 -22.48 -10.06
CA LYS A 3 -16.76 -22.77 -9.14
C LYS A 3 -16.44 -22.45 -7.67
N ASN A 4 -15.19 -22.09 -7.35
CA ASN A 4 -14.70 -22.00 -5.97
C ASN A 4 -14.05 -20.66 -5.62
N ILE A 5 -14.30 -19.56 -6.34
CA ILE A 5 -13.84 -18.24 -5.84
C ILE A 5 -14.72 -17.88 -4.65
N ILE A 6 -14.13 -17.86 -3.46
CA ILE A 6 -14.81 -17.50 -2.22
C ILE A 6 -14.66 -16.00 -2.02
N TRP A 7 -15.80 -15.31 -1.93
CA TRP A 7 -15.86 -13.88 -1.64
C TRP A 7 -16.19 -13.67 -0.16
N TYR A 8 -15.27 -13.03 0.55
CA TYR A 8 -15.38 -12.70 1.95
C TYR A 8 -15.95 -11.29 2.13
N PRO A 9 -16.85 -11.05 3.10
CA PRO A 9 -17.39 -9.71 3.38
C PRO A 9 -16.38 -8.77 4.05
N PHE A 10 -15.29 -9.30 4.64
CA PHE A 10 -14.28 -8.51 5.34
C PHE A 10 -12.88 -8.90 4.88
N LEU A 11 -11.94 -7.94 4.92
CA LEU A 11 -10.52 -8.23 4.71
C LEU A 11 -9.87 -8.72 6.00
N ASN A 12 -10.04 -7.96 7.09
CA ASN A 12 -9.46 -8.18 8.41
C ASN A 12 -10.52 -8.53 9.46
N SER A 13 -10.08 -9.17 10.55
CA SER A 13 -10.91 -9.82 11.55
C SER A 13 -11.13 -8.99 12.82
N ASP A 14 -11.58 -7.73 12.70
CA ASP A 14 -11.71 -6.91 13.92
C ASP A 14 -12.87 -7.36 14.82
N GLU A 15 -13.94 -7.94 14.26
CA GLU A 15 -15.10 -8.42 15.04
C GLU A 15 -15.71 -9.75 14.54
N ASN A 16 -15.30 -10.25 13.37
CA ASN A 16 -15.85 -11.46 12.74
C ASN A 16 -14.74 -12.32 12.14
N TYR A 17 -13.94 -12.95 13.00
CA TYR A 17 -12.75 -13.71 12.58
C TYR A 17 -13.06 -14.73 11.48
N ASP A 18 -14.15 -15.48 11.60
CA ASP A 18 -14.48 -16.50 10.60
C ASP A 18 -15.03 -15.96 9.28
N LYS A 19 -15.21 -14.65 9.12
CA LYS A 19 -15.75 -14.05 7.87
C LYS A 19 -14.73 -13.18 7.15
N ALA A 20 -13.55 -12.98 7.71
CA ALA A 20 -12.49 -12.21 7.07
C ALA A 20 -11.66 -13.09 6.12
N LEU A 21 -11.13 -12.48 5.05
CA LEU A 21 -10.24 -13.16 4.12
C LEU A 21 -8.92 -13.52 4.81
N LEU A 22 -8.25 -12.54 5.45
CA LEU A 22 -6.89 -12.72 5.97
C LEU A 22 -6.81 -13.61 7.23
N SER A 23 -7.93 -13.89 7.88
CA SER A 23 -8.00 -14.86 8.99
C SER A 23 -8.04 -16.31 8.50
N ARG A 24 -8.49 -16.55 7.27
CA ARG A 24 -8.64 -17.88 6.66
C ARG A 24 -7.56 -18.17 5.65
N GLU A 25 -7.10 -17.15 4.95
CA GLU A 25 -6.18 -17.28 3.83
C GLU A 25 -4.99 -16.34 4.06
N LYS A 26 -3.81 -16.94 4.27
CA LYS A 26 -2.57 -16.18 4.32
C LYS A 26 -2.18 -15.77 2.89
N PRO A 27 -1.90 -14.49 2.63
CA PRO A 27 -1.40 -14.07 1.34
C PRO A 27 0.06 -14.49 1.19
N GLU A 28 0.37 -15.07 0.03
CA GLU A 28 1.74 -15.39 -0.39
C GLU A 28 2.24 -14.30 -1.34
N LYS A 29 3.55 -14.27 -1.62
CA LYS A 29 4.18 -13.23 -2.48
C LYS A 29 3.56 -13.13 -3.88
N SER A 30 3.05 -14.24 -4.43
CA SER A 30 2.42 -14.33 -5.76
C SER A 30 0.89 -14.19 -5.74
N THR A 31 0.30 -14.03 -4.55
CA THR A 31 -1.15 -13.94 -4.38
C THR A 31 -1.67 -12.57 -4.79
N LEU A 32 -2.76 -12.55 -5.56
CA LEU A 32 -3.50 -11.32 -5.86
C LEU A 32 -4.77 -11.26 -4.99
N ILE A 33 -4.89 -10.22 -4.16
CA ILE A 33 -6.11 -9.95 -3.41
C ILE A 33 -6.93 -8.92 -4.17
N ILE A 34 -8.16 -9.27 -4.49
CA ILE A 34 -9.11 -8.39 -5.17
C ILE A 34 -10.24 -8.04 -4.22
N SER A 35 -10.61 -6.77 -4.21
CA SER A 35 -11.87 -6.32 -3.64
C SER A 35 -12.84 -5.89 -4.74
N THR A 36 -14.13 -6.00 -4.47
CA THR A 36 -15.20 -5.55 -5.37
C THR A 36 -16.32 -4.88 -4.60
N ASP A 37 -16.89 -3.84 -5.19
CA ASP A 37 -18.06 -3.14 -4.63
C ASP A 37 -19.35 -3.87 -5.06
N VAL A 38 -20.21 -4.22 -4.09
CA VAL A 38 -21.49 -4.90 -4.28
C VAL A 38 -22.57 -4.22 -3.44
N HIS A 39 -23.51 -3.51 -4.06
CA HIS A 39 -24.68 -2.92 -3.40
C HIS A 39 -24.35 -2.22 -2.07
N ASP A 40 -23.36 -1.33 -2.11
CA ASP A 40 -22.88 -0.51 -0.96
C ASP A 40 -22.08 -1.28 0.11
N SER A 41 -21.75 -2.55 -0.15
CA SER A 41 -20.77 -3.33 0.63
C SER A 41 -19.54 -3.64 -0.21
N ARG A 42 -18.44 -3.98 0.45
CA ARG A 42 -17.23 -4.46 -0.21
C ARG A 42 -17.02 -5.93 0.08
N LYS A 43 -16.59 -6.69 -0.93
CA LYS A 43 -16.19 -8.08 -0.79
C LYS A 43 -14.76 -8.28 -1.24
N TYR A 44 -14.13 -9.33 -0.77
CA TYR A 44 -12.72 -9.62 -0.97
C TYR A 44 -12.54 -11.07 -1.45
N ALA A 45 -11.64 -11.32 -2.38
CA ALA A 45 -11.29 -12.66 -2.82
C ALA A 45 -9.78 -12.76 -3.05
N LYS A 46 -9.22 -13.93 -2.73
CA LYS A 46 -7.87 -14.32 -3.12
C LYS A 46 -7.91 -14.98 -4.49
N PHE A 47 -6.94 -14.63 -5.33
CA PHE A 47 -6.64 -15.34 -6.56
C PHE A 47 -5.24 -15.95 -6.44
N ASN A 48 -5.13 -17.25 -6.75
CA ASN A 48 -3.86 -17.98 -6.68
C ASN A 48 -2.84 -17.47 -7.69
N SER A 49 -3.31 -16.89 -8.79
CA SER A 49 -2.47 -16.21 -9.76
C SER A 49 -3.20 -15.02 -10.38
N ILE A 50 -2.42 -14.08 -10.90
CA ILE A 50 -2.96 -12.97 -11.70
C ILE A 50 -3.73 -13.50 -12.91
N PHE A 51 -3.27 -14.60 -13.53
CA PHE A 51 -3.94 -15.22 -14.67
C PHE A 51 -5.36 -15.70 -14.34
N ASP A 52 -5.57 -16.27 -13.14
CA ASP A 52 -6.90 -16.70 -12.69
C ASP A 52 -7.85 -15.51 -12.57
N PHE A 53 -7.35 -14.38 -12.06
CA PHE A 53 -8.14 -13.15 -12.00
C PHE A 53 -8.42 -12.56 -13.38
N ILE A 54 -7.43 -12.57 -14.29
CA ILE A 54 -7.63 -12.06 -15.65
C ILE A 54 -8.70 -12.89 -16.36
N ASP A 55 -8.65 -14.23 -16.28
CA ASP A 55 -9.66 -15.08 -16.89
C ASP A 55 -11.05 -14.87 -16.24
N PHE A 56 -11.11 -14.79 -14.91
CA PHE A 56 -12.34 -14.47 -14.18
C PHE A 56 -12.95 -13.11 -14.58
N SER A 57 -12.15 -12.05 -14.57
CA SER A 57 -12.61 -10.70 -14.88
C SER A 57 -13.02 -10.55 -16.35
N THR A 58 -12.31 -11.19 -17.28
CA THR A 58 -12.58 -11.05 -18.71
C THR A 58 -13.70 -11.96 -19.22
N ASN A 59 -13.78 -13.21 -18.75
CA ASN A 59 -14.69 -14.22 -19.29
C ASN A 59 -15.89 -14.53 -18.40
N HIS A 60 -15.83 -14.16 -17.10
CA HIS A 60 -16.88 -14.51 -16.14
C HIS A 60 -17.58 -13.32 -15.49
N THR A 61 -17.14 -12.09 -15.77
CA THR A 61 -17.75 -10.87 -15.24
C THR A 61 -18.33 -10.02 -16.35
N LYS A 62 -19.60 -9.62 -16.23
CA LYS A 62 -20.21 -8.64 -17.16
C LYS A 62 -19.58 -7.27 -16.94
N GLU A 63 -19.52 -6.48 -18.00
CA GLU A 63 -18.88 -5.18 -18.00
C GLU A 63 -19.41 -4.23 -16.90
N ASP A 64 -20.73 -4.16 -16.70
CA ASP A 64 -21.35 -3.27 -15.69
C ASP A 64 -21.07 -3.68 -14.23
N TYR A 65 -20.50 -4.87 -14.02
CA TYR A 65 -20.11 -5.38 -12.70
C TYR A 65 -18.59 -5.39 -12.50
N LYS A 66 -17.81 -4.79 -13.42
CA LYS A 66 -16.35 -4.66 -13.28
C LYS A 66 -16.00 -3.51 -12.35
N CYS A 67 -16.27 -3.73 -11.07
CA CYS A 67 -15.97 -2.84 -9.96
C CYS A 67 -14.80 -3.36 -9.11
N PHE A 68 -13.75 -3.88 -9.75
CA PHE A 68 -12.62 -4.50 -9.06
C PHE A 68 -11.53 -3.49 -8.68
N TYR A 69 -10.97 -3.70 -7.49
CA TYR A 69 -9.81 -2.99 -6.97
C TYR A 69 -8.80 -4.01 -6.47
N GLU A 70 -7.53 -3.78 -6.80
CA GLU A 70 -6.40 -4.46 -6.21
C GLU A 70 -6.28 -4.05 -4.75
N THR A 71 -6.14 -5.02 -3.84
CA THR A 71 -5.81 -4.75 -2.43
C THR A 71 -4.30 -4.93 -2.27
N ILE A 72 -3.60 -3.85 -1.92
CA ILE A 72 -2.15 -3.73 -1.92
C ILE A 72 -1.65 -3.84 -0.47
N PRO A 73 -1.03 -4.96 -0.07
CA PRO A 73 -0.49 -5.12 1.28
C PRO A 73 0.73 -4.23 1.48
N GLY A 74 0.70 -3.44 2.55
CA GLY A 74 1.68 -2.40 2.83
C GLY A 74 3.09 -2.89 3.13
N ASN A 75 3.24 -4.16 3.50
CA ASN A 75 4.50 -4.79 3.89
C ASN A 75 5.16 -5.62 2.78
N LEU A 76 4.61 -5.59 1.56
CA LEU A 76 5.16 -6.27 0.40
C LEU A 76 5.74 -5.26 -0.60
N PRO A 77 6.64 -5.70 -1.50
CA PRO A 77 7.11 -4.87 -2.59
C PRO A 77 5.95 -4.36 -3.44
N GLN A 78 6.06 -3.10 -3.86
CA GLN A 78 5.03 -2.40 -4.60
C GLN A 78 5.67 -1.57 -5.70
N LYS A 79 5.08 -1.59 -6.89
CA LYS A 79 5.43 -0.60 -7.93
C LYS A 79 5.26 0.82 -7.39
N ILE A 80 5.95 1.77 -7.99
CA ILE A 80 5.68 3.19 -7.70
C ILE A 80 4.33 3.54 -8.32
N TYR A 81 3.46 4.22 -7.59
CA TYR A 81 2.17 4.66 -8.10
C TYR A 81 1.74 5.99 -7.49
N PHE A 82 0.93 6.73 -8.25
CA PHE A 82 0.32 7.99 -7.83
C PHE A 82 -1.17 7.99 -8.20
N ASP A 83 -1.98 8.69 -7.41
CA ASP A 83 -3.37 9.01 -7.74
C ASP A 83 -3.52 10.53 -7.76
N LEU A 84 -4.14 11.05 -8.81
CA LEU A 84 -4.38 12.47 -9.00
C LEU A 84 -5.87 12.73 -9.15
N ASP A 85 -6.34 13.71 -8.39
CA ASP A 85 -7.75 14.07 -8.25
C ASP A 85 -7.95 15.56 -8.55
N ILE A 86 -8.08 15.89 -9.84
CA ILE A 86 -8.04 17.26 -10.35
C ILE A 86 -9.45 17.77 -10.62
N TYR A 87 -9.86 18.83 -9.93
CA TYR A 87 -11.17 19.44 -10.10
C TYR A 87 -11.09 20.55 -11.14
N LEU A 88 -11.98 20.48 -12.14
CA LEU A 88 -11.97 21.44 -13.23
C LEU A 88 -12.69 22.74 -12.85
N GLU A 89 -12.39 23.79 -13.59
CA GLU A 89 -13.21 25.00 -13.63
C GLU A 89 -14.68 24.65 -13.91
N GLY A 90 -15.61 25.34 -13.24
CA GLY A 90 -17.05 25.02 -13.27
C GLY A 90 -17.50 23.96 -12.25
N SER A 91 -16.60 23.28 -11.55
CA SER A 91 -17.00 22.33 -10.51
C SER A 91 -17.59 23.02 -9.26
N ASN A 92 -18.73 22.53 -8.77
CA ASN A 92 -19.44 23.12 -7.61
C ASN A 92 -18.77 22.89 -6.24
N LYS A 93 -17.54 22.39 -6.17
CA LYS A 93 -16.83 22.18 -4.90
C LYS A 93 -16.18 23.48 -4.44
N LYS A 94 -16.69 24.05 -3.34
CA LYS A 94 -16.25 25.36 -2.80
C LYS A 94 -14.84 25.34 -2.20
N ASP A 95 -14.36 24.18 -1.76
CA ASP A 95 -13.13 24.08 -0.94
C ASP A 95 -11.92 23.54 -1.73
N LYS A 96 -12.00 23.45 -3.06
CA LYS A 96 -10.91 22.92 -3.88
C LYS A 96 -10.50 23.91 -4.95
N LYS A 97 -9.18 24.05 -5.12
CA LYS A 97 -8.62 24.78 -6.25
C LYS A 97 -9.07 24.13 -7.56
N ARG A 98 -9.33 24.97 -8.55
CA ARG A 98 -9.83 24.58 -9.85
C ARG A 98 -8.72 24.74 -10.88
N TYR A 99 -8.78 23.89 -11.90
CA TYR A 99 -7.76 23.79 -12.92
C TYR A 99 -8.39 23.70 -14.30
N THR A 100 -7.64 24.17 -15.29
CA THR A 100 -7.91 23.93 -16.70
C THR A 100 -7.57 22.47 -17.08
N ILE A 101 -7.97 22.05 -18.27
CA ILE A 101 -7.61 20.71 -18.78
C ILE A 101 -6.11 20.66 -19.10
N GLU A 102 -5.57 21.77 -19.59
CA GLU A 102 -4.18 21.98 -19.96
C GLU A 102 -3.29 21.87 -18.73
N GLU A 103 -3.64 22.57 -17.64
CA GLU A 103 -2.92 22.43 -16.36
C GLU A 103 -2.95 21.00 -15.81
N ALA A 104 -4.06 20.29 -16.01
CA ALA A 104 -4.16 18.89 -15.61
C ALA A 104 -3.22 17.98 -16.41
N LYS A 105 -3.03 18.24 -17.70
CA LYS A 105 -2.07 17.52 -18.54
C LYS A 105 -0.62 17.89 -18.19
N ASP A 106 -0.34 19.19 -18.02
CA ASP A 106 0.97 19.70 -17.62
C ASP A 106 1.44 19.06 -16.31
N ALA A 107 0.54 18.93 -15.32
CA ALA A 107 0.86 18.27 -14.06
C ALA A 107 1.26 16.80 -14.24
N ILE A 108 0.66 16.08 -15.20
CA ILE A 108 0.99 14.68 -15.49
C ILE A 108 2.33 14.56 -16.22
N TYR A 109 2.61 15.41 -17.21
CA TYR A 109 3.93 15.43 -17.87
C TYR A 109 5.02 15.77 -16.87
N LEU A 110 4.79 16.80 -16.07
CA LEU A 110 5.76 17.20 -15.06
C LEU A 110 5.97 16.12 -13.99
N LEU A 111 4.92 15.38 -13.61
CA LEU A 111 5.06 14.27 -12.67
C LEU A 111 5.96 13.18 -13.25
N GLN A 112 5.78 12.83 -14.52
CA GLN A 112 6.66 11.88 -15.22
C GLN A 112 8.11 12.37 -15.23
N ASP A 113 8.33 13.64 -15.57
CA ASP A 113 9.67 14.26 -15.58
C ASP A 113 10.31 14.22 -14.19
N LYS A 114 9.56 14.54 -13.13
CA LYS A 114 10.07 14.48 -11.75
C LYS A 114 10.36 13.07 -11.26
N ILE A 115 9.61 12.07 -11.72
CA ILE A 115 9.93 10.65 -11.46
C ILE A 115 11.28 10.30 -12.10
N ILE A 116 11.50 10.68 -13.36
CA ILE A 116 12.73 10.39 -14.10
C ILE A 116 13.92 11.18 -13.53
N GLU A 117 13.71 12.45 -13.15
CA GLU A 117 14.73 13.28 -12.49
C GLU A 117 15.19 12.65 -11.17
N LEU A 118 14.25 12.14 -10.38
CA LEU A 118 14.56 11.52 -9.09
C LEU A 118 15.17 10.11 -9.24
N GLU A 119 14.76 9.36 -10.27
CA GLU A 119 15.26 8.02 -10.60
C GLU A 119 15.59 7.90 -12.09
N PRO A 120 16.79 8.32 -12.53
CA PRO A 120 17.19 8.35 -13.94
C PRO A 120 17.19 6.99 -14.64
N CYS A 121 17.15 5.89 -13.88
CA CYS A 121 17.02 4.55 -14.40
C CYS A 121 15.60 4.27 -14.97
N VAL A 122 14.58 4.94 -14.43
CA VAL A 122 13.20 4.92 -14.95
C VAL A 122 13.15 5.71 -16.25
N LYS A 123 12.49 5.14 -17.27
CA LYS A 123 12.26 5.81 -18.56
C LYS A 123 10.79 6.13 -18.76
N SER A 124 10.46 7.07 -19.65
CA SER A 124 9.06 7.42 -19.92
C SER A 124 8.23 6.23 -20.39
N LYS A 125 8.83 5.31 -21.16
CA LYS A 125 8.22 4.04 -21.57
C LYS A 125 7.92 3.06 -20.43
N ASP A 126 8.48 3.28 -19.24
CA ASP A 126 8.15 2.49 -18.04
C ASP A 126 6.93 3.07 -17.31
N ILE A 127 6.42 4.24 -17.68
CA ILE A 127 5.39 4.94 -16.91
C ILE A 127 4.01 4.78 -17.57
N PHE A 128 3.13 4.04 -16.90
CA PHE A 128 1.71 4.02 -17.23
C PHE A 128 1.02 5.28 -16.73
N VAL A 129 0.19 5.86 -17.60
CA VAL A 129 -0.80 6.86 -17.23
C VAL A 129 -2.17 6.31 -17.57
N PHE A 130 -3.05 6.22 -16.58
CA PHE A 130 -4.44 5.83 -16.76
C PHE A 130 -5.34 7.01 -16.44
N CYS A 131 -6.45 7.13 -17.16
CA CYS A 131 -7.44 8.17 -16.93
C CYS A 131 -8.83 7.61 -16.61
N SER A 132 -9.63 8.40 -15.89
CA SER A 132 -11.04 8.12 -15.56
C SER A 132 -11.83 9.42 -15.40
N HIS A 133 -11.79 10.22 -16.44
CA HIS A 133 -12.36 11.55 -16.43
C HIS A 133 -13.88 11.53 -16.29
N GLY A 134 -14.39 12.50 -15.53
CA GLY A 134 -15.78 12.95 -15.63
C GLY A 134 -15.80 14.41 -16.09
N GLU A 135 -16.99 14.94 -16.28
CA GLU A 135 -17.20 16.31 -16.77
C GLU A 135 -16.50 17.36 -15.88
N ASN A 136 -16.59 17.20 -14.55
CA ASN A 136 -16.10 18.18 -13.58
C ASN A 136 -14.78 17.78 -12.90
N LYS A 137 -14.21 16.64 -13.27
CA LYS A 137 -13.06 16.06 -12.57
C LYS A 137 -12.21 15.22 -13.51
N ARG A 138 -10.92 15.53 -13.61
CA ARG A 138 -9.93 14.64 -14.21
C ARG A 138 -9.30 13.81 -13.09
N SER A 139 -9.32 12.49 -13.27
CA SER A 139 -8.67 11.55 -12.37
C SER A 139 -7.65 10.76 -13.17
N TYR A 140 -6.41 10.74 -12.67
CA TYR A 140 -5.32 10.01 -13.27
C TYR A 140 -4.72 9.05 -12.24
N HIS A 141 -4.37 7.86 -12.69
CA HIS A 141 -3.54 6.94 -11.92
C HIS A 141 -2.24 6.75 -12.70
N VAL A 142 -1.11 6.98 -12.05
CA VAL A 142 0.22 6.76 -12.64
C VAL A 142 0.83 5.54 -11.98
N VAL A 143 1.45 4.64 -12.75
CA VAL A 143 2.14 3.44 -12.25
C VAL A 143 3.46 3.29 -13.01
N VAL A 144 4.57 3.12 -12.29
CA VAL A 144 5.88 2.85 -12.89
C VAL A 144 6.09 1.35 -12.98
N ASP A 145 6.12 0.81 -14.19
CA ASP A 145 6.39 -0.59 -14.50
C ASP A 145 7.88 -0.91 -14.39
N ASN A 146 8.24 -2.20 -14.32
CA ASN A 146 9.63 -2.68 -14.21
C ASN A 146 10.42 -2.24 -12.95
N TRP A 147 9.88 -1.34 -12.14
CA TRP A 147 10.53 -0.77 -10.97
C TRP A 147 9.62 -0.85 -9.75
N CYS A 148 10.17 -1.22 -8.59
CA CYS A 148 9.40 -1.30 -7.36
C CYS A 148 10.20 -0.82 -6.14
N LEU A 149 9.47 -0.52 -5.07
CA LEU A 149 10.01 -0.20 -3.77
C LEU A 149 9.69 -1.33 -2.78
N PRO A 150 10.46 -1.47 -1.68
CA PRO A 150 10.30 -2.61 -0.77
C PRO A 150 8.94 -2.72 -0.07
N ASP A 151 8.28 -1.58 0.21
CA ASP A 151 7.03 -1.52 0.97
C ASP A 151 6.29 -0.17 0.75
N CYS A 152 5.08 -0.04 1.32
CA CYS A 152 4.30 1.20 1.21
C CYS A 152 4.94 2.39 1.92
N ILE A 153 5.81 2.14 2.91
CA ILE A 153 6.51 3.19 3.65
C ILE A 153 7.51 3.85 2.71
N ASN A 154 8.33 3.06 2.01
CA ASN A 154 9.26 3.56 1.00
C ASN A 154 8.53 4.27 -0.13
N ASN A 155 7.40 3.73 -0.61
CA ASN A 155 6.55 4.44 -1.59
C ASN A 155 6.08 5.81 -1.08
N LYS A 156 5.66 5.89 0.19
CA LYS A 156 5.28 7.17 0.82
C LYS A 156 6.45 8.15 0.91
N TYR A 157 7.66 7.68 1.17
CA TYR A 157 8.85 8.54 1.21
C TYR A 157 9.30 8.96 -0.20
N PHE A 158 9.17 8.09 -1.20
CA PHE A 158 9.34 8.44 -2.60
C PHE A 158 8.38 9.55 -3.01
N PHE A 159 7.10 9.39 -2.70
CA PHE A 159 6.09 10.43 -2.88
C PHE A 159 6.49 11.76 -2.22
N LYS A 160 6.96 11.73 -0.96
CA LYS A 160 7.43 12.94 -0.27
C LYS A 160 8.63 13.57 -0.97
N ALA A 161 9.56 12.79 -1.51
CA ALA A 161 10.70 13.30 -2.27
C ALA A 161 10.23 14.01 -3.54
N ILE A 162 9.30 13.40 -4.30
CA ILE A 162 8.63 14.05 -5.44
C ILE A 162 7.96 15.36 -5.00
N MET A 163 7.17 15.34 -3.93
CA MET A 163 6.48 16.53 -3.43
C MET A 163 7.40 17.68 -3.00
N LYS A 164 8.69 17.43 -2.73
CA LYS A 164 9.66 18.50 -2.45
C LYS A 164 10.07 19.25 -3.73
N ILE A 165 10.17 18.55 -4.85
CA ILE A 165 10.60 19.09 -6.15
C ILE A 165 9.45 19.39 -7.11
N PHE A 166 8.23 18.96 -6.77
CA PHE A 166 7.02 19.21 -7.56
C PHE A 166 6.52 20.65 -7.35
N PRO A 167 6.07 21.39 -8.37
CA PRO A 167 5.65 22.77 -8.20
C PRO A 167 4.47 22.93 -7.24
N GLU A 168 4.54 23.93 -6.37
CA GLU A 168 3.52 24.21 -5.36
C GLU A 168 2.11 24.32 -5.94
N LYS A 169 1.99 24.90 -7.14
CA LYS A 169 0.68 25.07 -7.81
C LYS A 169 -0.04 23.77 -8.17
N TYR A 170 0.63 22.61 -8.18
CA TYR A 170 0.06 21.31 -8.55
C TYR A 170 0.06 20.29 -7.41
N LYS A 171 0.66 20.62 -6.25
CA LYS A 171 0.81 19.67 -5.14
C LYS A 171 -0.52 19.14 -4.59
N ASP A 172 -1.56 19.96 -4.59
CA ASP A 172 -2.90 19.59 -4.12
C ASP A 172 -3.64 18.63 -5.07
N MET A 173 -3.15 18.44 -6.29
CA MET A 173 -3.68 17.44 -7.23
C MET A 173 -3.32 16.01 -6.83
N LEU A 174 -2.20 15.82 -6.14
CA LEU A 174 -1.64 14.53 -5.75
C LEU A 174 -2.25 14.06 -4.42
N ASP A 175 -2.81 12.84 -4.39
CA ASP A 175 -3.43 12.30 -3.18
C ASP A 175 -2.41 11.58 -2.27
N PRO A 176 -2.01 12.15 -1.12
CA PRO A 176 -1.10 11.48 -0.18
C PRO A 176 -1.77 10.31 0.57
N GLY A 177 -3.09 10.18 0.48
CA GLY A 177 -3.89 9.16 1.16
C GLY A 177 -3.72 7.76 0.60
N VAL A 178 -3.13 7.62 -0.60
CA VAL A 178 -3.00 6.33 -1.28
C VAL A 178 -1.87 5.44 -0.75
N TYR A 179 -1.09 5.90 0.23
CA TYR A 179 0.02 5.14 0.82
C TYR A 179 -0.34 4.58 2.20
N SER A 180 -1.40 3.78 2.25
CA SER A 180 -1.86 3.08 3.45
C SER A 180 -1.36 1.64 3.51
N SER A 181 -1.44 0.99 4.68
CA SER A 181 -0.97 -0.38 4.87
C SER A 181 -1.85 -1.44 4.18
N MET A 182 -3.06 -1.08 3.76
CA MET A 182 -3.98 -1.92 3.01
C MET A 182 -4.68 -1.05 1.98
N GLN A 183 -3.92 -0.57 1.00
CA GLN A 183 -4.43 0.33 -0.02
C GLN A 183 -5.33 -0.42 -1.00
N GLN A 184 -6.37 0.24 -1.50
CA GLN A 184 -7.16 -0.25 -2.61
C GLN A 184 -6.95 0.61 -3.84
N PHE A 185 -6.64 -0.03 -4.96
CA PHE A 185 -6.36 0.67 -6.20
C PHE A 185 -7.16 0.09 -7.35
N ARG A 186 -7.87 0.96 -8.07
CA ARG A 186 -8.77 0.52 -9.13
C ARG A 186 -7.99 -0.10 -10.28
N ILE A 187 -8.45 -1.25 -10.74
CA ILE A 187 -7.80 -2.04 -11.80
C ILE A 187 -8.14 -1.47 -13.17
N TYR A 188 -7.23 -1.63 -14.15
CA TYR A 188 -7.49 -1.29 -15.54
C TYR A 188 -8.80 -1.91 -16.06
N GLY A 189 -9.56 -1.15 -16.85
CA GLY A 189 -10.86 -1.53 -17.39
C GLY A 189 -12.02 -1.54 -16.38
N ASN A 190 -11.78 -1.23 -15.11
CA ASN A 190 -12.81 -1.24 -14.06
C ASN A 190 -13.32 0.17 -13.77
N HIS A 191 -14.52 0.25 -13.19
CA HIS A 191 -15.16 1.50 -12.77
C HIS A 191 -15.55 1.44 -11.28
N LYS A 192 -15.98 2.57 -10.72
CA LYS A 192 -16.57 2.57 -9.38
C LYS A 192 -18.01 2.07 -9.46
N TRP A 193 -18.55 1.50 -8.39
CA TRP A 193 -19.98 1.16 -8.32
C TRP A 193 -20.83 2.38 -8.65
N LYS A 194 -21.87 2.19 -9.47
CA LYS A 194 -22.77 3.26 -9.98
C LYS A 194 -22.03 4.38 -10.74
N SER A 195 -20.82 4.13 -11.24
CA SER A 195 -20.10 5.05 -12.13
C SER A 195 -19.83 4.39 -13.47
N ASP A 196 -20.00 5.14 -14.54
CA ASP A 196 -19.68 4.79 -15.93
C ASP A 196 -18.20 5.03 -16.30
N ARG A 197 -17.48 5.83 -15.49
CA ARG A 197 -16.08 6.20 -15.70
C ARG A 197 -15.13 5.02 -15.45
N LYS A 198 -14.79 4.33 -16.53
CA LYS A 198 -13.78 3.27 -16.52
C LYS A 198 -12.36 3.83 -16.43
N LYS A 199 -11.49 3.08 -15.76
CA LYS A 199 -10.04 3.30 -15.80
C LYS A 199 -9.49 2.77 -17.12
N ILE A 200 -9.12 3.67 -18.02
CA ILE A 200 -8.55 3.33 -19.32
C ILE A 200 -7.11 3.83 -19.41
N LEU A 201 -6.35 3.28 -20.34
CA LEU A 201 -5.00 3.80 -20.63
C LEU A 201 -5.16 5.17 -21.27
N ASP A 202 -4.39 6.14 -20.79
CA ASP A 202 -4.40 7.48 -21.37
C ASP A 202 -3.92 7.42 -22.83
N PRO A 203 -4.59 8.09 -23.78
CA PRO A 203 -4.18 8.09 -25.19
C PRO A 203 -2.76 8.63 -25.40
N ASP A 204 -2.31 9.56 -24.55
CA ASP A 204 -1.00 10.19 -24.63
C ASP A 204 0.07 9.39 -23.84
N CYS A 205 -0.28 8.24 -23.26
CA CYS A 205 0.65 7.40 -22.50
C CYS A 205 1.73 6.80 -23.41
N GLN A 206 2.99 7.02 -23.02
CA GLN A 206 4.18 6.54 -23.75
C GLN A 206 4.62 5.13 -23.36
N TRP A 207 3.89 4.45 -22.46
CA TRP A 207 4.28 3.12 -22.01
C TRP A 207 4.34 2.12 -23.18
N GLU A 208 5.41 1.34 -23.22
CA GLU A 208 5.61 0.29 -24.21
C GLU A 208 5.62 -1.09 -23.55
N PRO A 209 4.91 -2.07 -24.11
CA PRO A 209 4.94 -3.43 -23.59
C PRO A 209 6.35 -4.02 -23.74
N PRO A 210 6.84 -4.80 -22.77
CA PRO A 210 8.15 -5.44 -22.85
C PRO A 210 8.25 -6.46 -23.98
N ILE A 211 7.10 -6.89 -24.52
CA ILE A 211 7.01 -7.82 -25.64
C ILE A 211 6.07 -7.26 -26.72
N LYS A 212 6.37 -7.60 -27.98
CA LYS A 212 5.54 -7.20 -29.12
C LYS A 212 4.14 -7.80 -29.01
N CYS A 213 3.13 -6.95 -29.00
CA CYS A 213 1.74 -7.39 -28.99
C CYS A 213 1.38 -8.12 -30.30
N THR A 214 0.78 -9.32 -30.19
CA THR A 214 0.29 -10.12 -31.33
C THR A 214 -1.17 -9.76 -31.69
N SER A 215 -1.89 -9.13 -30.78
CA SER A 215 -3.29 -8.71 -30.98
C SER A 215 -3.69 -7.63 -29.96
N GLU A 216 -4.82 -6.95 -30.19
CA GLU A 216 -5.38 -6.00 -29.21
C GLU A 216 -5.77 -6.69 -27.89
N LYS A 217 -6.20 -7.95 -27.95
CA LYS A 217 -6.50 -8.74 -26.75
C LYS A 217 -5.23 -9.03 -25.95
N HIS A 218 -4.13 -9.35 -26.64
CA HIS A 218 -2.81 -9.50 -26.00
C HIS A 218 -2.35 -8.17 -25.40
N ARG A 219 -2.54 -7.04 -26.10
CA ARG A 219 -2.22 -5.71 -25.54
C ARG A 219 -3.01 -5.41 -24.27
N LYS A 220 -4.32 -5.62 -24.26
CA LYS A 220 -5.16 -5.43 -23.05
C LYS A 220 -4.74 -6.34 -21.90
N PHE A 221 -4.33 -7.57 -22.22
CA PHE A 221 -3.78 -8.50 -21.24
C PHE A 221 -2.51 -7.95 -20.61
N LEU A 222 -1.55 -7.49 -21.42
CA LEU A 222 -0.29 -6.91 -20.93
C LEU A 222 -0.51 -5.65 -20.12
N VAL A 223 -1.38 -4.74 -20.59
CA VAL A 223 -1.73 -3.53 -19.82
C VAL A 223 -2.31 -3.91 -18.46
N LEU A 224 -3.25 -4.86 -18.40
CA LEU A 224 -3.81 -5.31 -17.13
C LEU A 224 -2.73 -5.89 -16.22
N LEU A 225 -1.92 -6.84 -16.71
CA LEU A 225 -0.87 -7.52 -15.96
C LEU A 225 0.16 -6.54 -15.39
N HIS A 226 0.63 -5.61 -16.21
CA HIS A 226 1.68 -4.67 -15.83
C HIS A 226 1.15 -3.47 -15.03
N SER A 227 -0.16 -3.17 -15.11
CA SER A 227 -0.79 -2.12 -14.30
C SER A 227 -0.99 -2.46 -12.82
N LEU A 228 -0.88 -3.74 -12.44
CA LEU A 228 -1.03 -4.18 -11.05
C LEU A 228 0.18 -3.78 -10.21
N ILE A 229 -0.06 -3.10 -9.10
CA ILE A 229 0.99 -2.56 -8.22
C ILE A 229 1.69 -3.68 -7.44
N THR A 230 0.96 -4.73 -7.07
CA THR A 230 1.49 -5.91 -6.37
C THR A 230 2.21 -6.88 -7.30
N ASN A 231 2.05 -6.74 -8.63
CA ASN A 231 2.77 -7.56 -9.59
C ASN A 231 4.21 -7.08 -9.78
N CYS A 232 5.05 -7.31 -8.78
CA CYS A 232 6.47 -6.93 -8.78
C CYS A 232 7.39 -8.05 -9.30
N GLU A 233 6.84 -9.09 -9.92
CA GLU A 233 7.66 -10.17 -10.52
C GLU A 233 8.47 -9.60 -11.69
N GLY A 234 9.79 -9.78 -11.64
CA GLY A 234 10.72 -9.21 -12.63
C GLY A 234 11.05 -7.73 -12.44
N CYS A 235 10.39 -7.01 -11.51
CA CYS A 235 10.75 -5.63 -11.22
C CYS A 235 12.13 -5.53 -10.53
N LYS A 236 12.87 -4.48 -10.88
CA LYS A 236 14.08 -4.07 -10.16
C LYS A 236 13.69 -3.27 -8.92
N ILE A 237 14.24 -3.62 -7.78
CA ILE A 237 14.02 -2.89 -6.52
C ILE A 237 14.91 -1.64 -6.54
N LEU A 238 14.31 -0.47 -6.38
CA LEU A 238 15.04 0.79 -6.24
C LEU A 238 15.61 0.97 -4.83
N LYS A 239 16.48 1.98 -4.66
CA LYS A 239 17.03 2.34 -3.36
C LYS A 239 15.91 2.64 -2.35
N ARG A 240 16.21 2.47 -1.06
CA ARG A 240 15.29 2.81 0.02
C ARG A 240 15.19 4.32 0.18
N TYR A 241 13.96 4.80 0.32
CA TYR A 241 13.63 6.21 0.52
C TYR A 241 13.22 6.50 1.96
N ALA A 242 12.68 5.48 2.64
CA ALA A 242 12.44 5.60 4.06
C ALA A 242 13.79 5.66 4.79
N PRO A 243 13.94 6.54 5.80
CA PRO A 243 15.09 6.45 6.68
C PRO A 243 15.13 5.03 7.24
N GLU A 244 16.34 4.50 7.39
CA GLU A 244 16.49 3.25 8.10
C GLU A 244 15.80 3.43 9.45
N LYS A 245 14.83 2.56 9.71
CA LYS A 245 14.33 2.47 11.06
C LYS A 245 15.53 1.96 11.82
N ASN A 246 16.18 2.84 12.58
CA ASN A 246 16.97 2.40 13.72
C ASN A 246 16.00 1.46 14.43
N ASN A 247 16.27 0.15 14.34
CA ASN A 247 15.52 -0.83 15.08
C ASN A 247 15.87 -0.47 16.50
N VAL A 248 15.08 0.42 17.09
CA VAL A 248 15.32 0.86 18.45
C VAL A 248 15.30 -0.45 19.21
N TYR A 249 16.44 -0.79 19.81
CA TYR A 249 16.76 -2.10 20.39
C TYR A 249 15.88 -2.45 21.60
N PHE A 250 14.67 -1.90 21.70
CA PHE A 250 13.71 -2.24 22.72
C PHE A 250 13.34 -3.72 22.67
N ARG A 251 13.49 -4.43 21.55
CA ARG A 251 13.17 -5.87 21.51
C ARG A 251 14.09 -6.73 22.38
N GLU A 252 15.30 -6.27 22.64
CA GLU A 252 16.33 -7.01 23.39
C GLU A 252 16.34 -6.63 24.88
N ILE A 253 15.48 -5.69 25.29
CA ILE A 253 15.44 -5.23 26.67
C ILE A 253 14.37 -6.00 27.43
N PHE A 254 14.78 -6.82 28.39
CA PHE A 254 13.86 -7.52 29.29
C PHE A 254 13.57 -6.64 30.50
N LEU A 255 12.38 -6.02 30.51
CA LEU A 255 11.98 -5.17 31.62
C LEU A 255 11.45 -5.99 32.81
N LYS A 256 11.94 -5.68 34.01
CA LYS A 256 11.41 -6.18 35.28
C LYS A 256 10.20 -5.35 35.72
N ASP A 257 9.33 -5.93 36.54
CA ASP A 257 8.14 -5.25 37.08
C ASP A 257 8.42 -3.89 37.74
N PRO A 258 9.51 -3.71 38.52
CA PRO A 258 9.85 -2.40 39.09
C PRO A 258 10.12 -1.35 38.03
N GLU A 259 10.89 -1.68 36.99
CA GLU A 259 11.25 -0.78 35.88
C GLU A 259 10.01 -0.34 35.09
N ILE A 260 9.07 -1.26 34.85
CA ILE A 260 7.79 -0.98 34.20
C ILE A 260 6.96 -0.01 35.05
N LYS A 261 6.81 -0.31 36.35
CA LYS A 261 6.04 0.54 37.28
C LYS A 261 6.64 1.93 37.40
N GLU A 262 7.96 2.02 37.50
CA GLU A 262 8.68 3.28 37.56
C GLU A 262 8.47 4.11 36.29
N SER A 263 8.65 3.50 35.12
CA SER A 263 8.45 4.15 33.82
C SER A 263 7.04 4.73 33.65
N ILE A 264 6.02 3.98 34.08
CA ILE A 264 4.63 4.45 33.98
C ILE A 264 4.34 5.52 35.02
N ASN A 265 4.93 5.43 36.22
CA ASN A 265 4.84 6.51 37.21
C ASN A 265 5.46 7.82 36.69
N MET A 266 6.56 7.77 35.94
CA MET A 266 7.10 8.95 35.27
C MET A 266 6.08 9.55 34.28
N CYS A 267 5.38 8.70 33.52
CA CYS A 267 4.31 9.13 32.62
C CYS A 267 3.15 9.78 33.39
N ALA A 268 2.70 9.17 34.49
CA ALA A 268 1.64 9.68 35.35
C ALA A 268 1.98 11.07 35.91
N LYS A 269 3.21 11.26 36.42
CA LYS A 269 3.69 12.55 36.93
C LYS A 269 3.65 13.65 35.86
N ILE A 270 4.08 13.36 34.64
CA ILE A 270 4.02 14.32 33.51
C ILE A 270 2.59 14.71 33.15
N LEU A 271 1.63 13.81 33.40
CA LEU A 271 0.20 14.06 33.23
C LEU A 271 -0.47 14.66 34.47
N LYS A 272 0.32 15.02 35.49
CA LYS A 272 -0.14 15.59 36.76
C LYS A 272 -1.04 14.66 37.57
N CYS A 273 -0.87 13.36 37.41
CA CYS A 273 -1.46 12.33 38.26
C CYS A 273 -0.52 12.02 39.44
N LYS A 274 -1.07 11.56 40.56
CA LYS A 274 -0.27 11.17 41.73
C LYS A 274 0.67 10.00 41.40
N ASP A 275 0.13 8.99 40.73
CA ASP A 275 0.82 7.78 40.28
C ASP A 275 -0.01 7.12 39.15
N PHE A 276 0.42 5.96 38.65
CA PHE A 276 -0.31 5.25 37.59
C PHE A 276 -1.61 4.56 38.04
N LEU A 277 -1.90 4.54 39.34
CA LEU A 277 -3.13 4.01 39.92
C LEU A 277 -4.17 5.11 40.18
N ASP A 278 -3.81 6.38 40.00
CA ASP A 278 -4.72 7.52 40.07
C ASP A 278 -5.88 7.34 39.06
N ASP A 279 -7.12 7.53 39.52
CA ASP A 279 -8.32 7.42 38.68
C ASP A 279 -8.30 8.40 37.49
N ASN A 280 -7.52 9.49 37.60
CA ASN A 280 -7.32 10.46 36.53
C ASN A 280 -6.22 10.07 35.54
N PHE A 281 -5.48 8.99 35.78
CA PHE A 281 -4.49 8.48 34.84
C PHE A 281 -5.21 7.85 33.63
N PRO A 282 -5.06 8.39 32.41
CA PRO A 282 -5.93 8.06 31.29
C PRO A 282 -5.58 6.74 30.60
N PHE A 283 -4.63 5.99 31.14
CA PHE A 283 -4.04 4.82 30.50
C PHE A 283 -4.05 3.61 31.43
N LYS A 284 -4.07 2.43 30.82
CA LYS A 284 -3.65 1.18 31.46
C LYS A 284 -2.64 0.46 30.57
N ILE A 285 -1.82 -0.39 31.15
CA ILE A 285 -0.95 -1.27 30.37
C ILE A 285 -1.82 -2.23 29.55
N SER A 286 -1.52 -2.33 28.26
CA SER A 286 -2.17 -3.27 27.35
C SER A 286 -1.29 -4.47 27.05
N GLU A 287 0.00 -4.24 26.81
CA GLU A 287 0.97 -5.25 26.38
C GLU A 287 2.39 -4.74 26.61
N ILE A 288 3.34 -5.65 26.87
CA ILE A 288 4.76 -5.35 27.03
C ILE A 288 5.54 -6.22 26.06
N LYS A 289 6.43 -5.61 25.28
CA LYS A 289 7.25 -6.24 24.23
C LYS A 289 8.69 -5.75 24.34
N GLY A 290 9.46 -6.42 25.19
CA GLY A 290 10.76 -5.94 25.62
C GLY A 290 10.63 -4.55 26.26
N GLY A 291 11.47 -3.60 25.87
CA GLY A 291 11.44 -2.17 26.21
C GLY A 291 10.23 -1.38 25.70
N LEU A 292 9.27 -2.00 25.00
CA LEU A 292 8.07 -1.33 24.50
C LEU A 292 6.86 -1.65 25.40
N VAL A 293 6.31 -0.63 26.08
CA VAL A 293 5.10 -0.77 26.92
C VAL A 293 3.93 -0.11 26.20
N LEU A 294 3.00 -0.90 25.67
CA LEU A 294 1.80 -0.40 25.00
C LEU A 294 0.76 0.02 26.03
N LEU A 295 0.24 1.24 25.90
CA LEU A 295 -0.75 1.82 26.80
C LEU A 295 -2.11 1.91 26.11
N LYS A 296 -3.13 1.29 26.71
CA LYS A 296 -4.52 1.42 26.27
C LYS A 296 -5.18 2.61 26.95
N ARG A 297 -5.74 3.51 26.17
CA ARG A 297 -6.46 4.68 26.68
C ARG A 297 -7.83 4.28 27.24
N LEU A 298 -8.15 4.73 28.45
CA LEU A 298 -9.41 4.46 29.14
C LEU A 298 -10.48 5.52 28.84
N PHE A 299 -10.07 6.79 28.75
CA PHE A 299 -10.96 7.91 28.48
C PHE A 299 -10.24 9.03 27.70
N PRO A 300 -11.00 9.97 27.11
CA PRO A 300 -10.41 11.06 26.36
C PRO A 300 -9.49 11.91 27.23
N SER A 301 -8.26 12.17 26.77
CA SER A 301 -7.37 13.08 27.49
C SER A 301 -6.46 13.85 26.53
N PHE A 302 -5.92 14.96 27.04
CA PHE A 302 -4.99 15.82 26.31
C PHE A 302 -3.62 15.16 26.17
N CYS A 303 -3.02 15.25 24.98
CA CYS A 303 -1.70 14.72 24.70
C CYS A 303 -0.65 15.84 24.66
N ASN A 304 0.31 15.81 25.57
CA ASN A 304 1.41 16.80 25.65
C ASN A 304 2.36 16.78 24.44
N ILE A 305 2.33 15.72 23.63
CA ILE A 305 3.21 15.59 22.45
C ILE A 305 2.63 16.33 21.25
N CYS A 306 1.36 16.07 20.91
CA CYS A 306 0.73 16.65 19.71
C CYS A 306 -0.31 17.73 20.03
N GLN A 307 -0.47 18.12 21.30
CA GLN A 307 -1.35 19.19 21.77
C GLN A 307 -2.82 19.02 21.35
N LYS A 308 -3.33 17.79 21.40
CA LYS A 308 -4.72 17.43 21.01
C LYS A 308 -5.36 16.48 22.01
N ILE A 309 -6.69 16.46 22.05
CA ILE A 309 -7.46 15.45 22.80
C ILE A 309 -7.58 14.18 21.97
N HIS A 310 -7.30 13.04 22.59
CA HIS A 310 -7.45 11.72 21.97
C HIS A 310 -8.51 10.90 22.67
N HIS A 311 -9.45 10.32 21.94
CA HIS A 311 -10.53 9.49 22.52
C HIS A 311 -10.17 8.01 22.62
N LYS A 312 -9.68 7.40 21.54
CA LYS A 312 -9.36 5.96 21.45
C LYS A 312 -7.92 5.68 21.00
N GLN A 313 -7.10 6.73 20.92
CA GLN A 313 -5.74 6.58 20.42
C GLN A 313 -4.81 6.17 21.55
N ASP A 314 -4.28 4.96 21.44
CA ASP A 314 -3.34 4.38 22.36
C ASP A 314 -1.94 5.00 22.22
N SER A 315 -1.34 5.31 23.37
CA SER A 315 0.06 5.75 23.49
C SER A 315 0.96 4.57 23.81
N TYR A 316 2.27 4.77 23.85
CA TYR A 316 3.20 3.74 24.30
C TYR A 316 4.44 4.36 24.90
N LEU A 317 5.11 3.62 25.77
CA LEU A 317 6.44 3.96 26.29
C LEU A 317 7.49 3.16 25.55
N ILE A 318 8.60 3.82 25.24
CA ILE A 318 9.85 3.20 24.80
C ILE A 318 10.84 3.37 25.92
N ILE A 319 11.37 2.25 26.42
CA ILE A 319 12.33 2.18 27.50
C ILE A 319 13.61 1.59 26.91
N ASN A 320 14.71 2.32 27.02
CA ASN A 320 16.03 1.89 26.58
C ASN A 320 17.15 2.46 27.46
N LYS A 321 18.42 2.14 27.14
CA LYS A 321 19.60 2.66 27.86
C LYS A 321 19.65 4.20 27.91
N SER A 322 19.04 4.90 26.95
CA SER A 322 18.98 6.37 26.94
C SER A 322 17.88 6.93 27.85
N GLY A 323 16.89 6.11 28.22
CA GLY A 323 15.85 6.38 29.21
C GLY A 323 14.44 6.00 28.75
N VAL A 324 13.45 6.63 29.37
CA VAL A 324 12.02 6.38 29.16
C VAL A 324 11.42 7.50 28.31
N TYR A 325 10.73 7.12 27.24
CA TYR A 325 10.10 8.05 26.30
C TYR A 325 8.62 7.72 26.13
N LEU A 326 7.74 8.70 26.26
CA LEU A 326 6.35 8.60 25.82
C LEU A 326 6.24 8.95 24.34
N ASP A 327 5.55 8.12 23.59
CA ASP A 327 5.27 8.34 22.17
C ASP A 327 3.76 8.42 21.92
N CYS A 328 3.37 9.36 21.06
CA CYS A 328 2.03 9.48 20.55
C CYS A 328 2.01 9.03 19.09
N ARG A 329 1.29 7.93 18.80
CA ARG A 329 1.10 7.35 17.46
C ARG A 329 0.61 8.34 16.39
N ARG A 330 0.03 9.47 16.79
CA ARG A 330 -0.53 10.50 15.90
C ARG A 330 0.40 11.68 15.67
N ASN A 331 1.55 11.72 16.33
CA ASN A 331 2.49 12.80 16.12
C ASN A 331 3.16 12.66 14.75
N PRO A 332 2.84 13.53 13.76
CA PRO A 332 3.38 13.39 12.41
C PRO A 332 4.90 13.63 12.35
N GLU A 333 5.44 14.33 13.34
CA GLU A 333 6.86 14.69 13.42
C GLU A 333 7.70 13.59 14.09
N GLY A 334 7.08 12.54 14.63
CA GLY A 334 7.79 11.48 15.35
C GLY A 334 8.50 11.96 16.62
N LYS A 335 8.17 13.15 17.15
CA LYS A 335 8.68 13.61 18.45
C LYS A 335 8.18 12.69 19.56
N LYS A 336 9.10 12.39 20.47
CA LYS A 336 8.87 11.63 21.69
C LYS A 336 9.09 12.55 22.88
N LEU A 337 8.33 12.34 23.95
CA LEU A 337 8.51 13.08 25.19
C LEU A 337 9.40 12.25 26.13
N PHE A 338 10.61 12.72 26.39
CA PHE A 338 11.48 12.13 27.40
C PHE A 338 10.87 12.31 28.79
N LEU A 339 10.74 11.21 29.53
CA LEU A 339 10.13 11.19 30.86
C LEU A 339 11.16 11.12 31.99
N GLY A 340 12.32 10.49 31.74
CA GLY A 340 13.37 10.29 32.73
C GLY A 340 14.29 9.12 32.36
N LYS A 341 15.26 8.82 33.23
CA LYS A 341 16.09 7.61 33.15
C LYS A 341 15.72 6.65 34.26
N ILE A 342 15.78 5.36 33.98
CA ILE A 342 15.71 4.29 34.97
C ILE A 342 17.00 3.48 34.85
N ASP A 343 17.45 2.90 35.95
CA ASP A 343 18.56 1.97 35.95
C ASP A 343 18.04 0.61 35.46
N ILE A 344 18.48 0.20 34.27
CA ILE A 344 18.16 -1.11 33.69
C ILE A 344 19.38 -1.98 33.95
N GLU A 345 19.22 -3.03 34.76
CA GLU A 345 20.32 -3.96 35.00
C GLU A 345 20.71 -4.66 33.69
N GLU A 346 21.99 -4.61 33.34
CA GLU A 346 22.56 -5.30 32.17
C GLU A 346 22.67 -6.80 32.44
N SER A 347 21.57 -7.46 32.81
CA SER A 347 21.54 -8.90 32.91
C SER A 347 21.22 -9.48 31.53
N ASP A 348 22.25 -10.05 30.89
CA ASP A 348 22.20 -11.01 29.78
C ASP A 348 21.85 -10.46 28.38
N ILE A 349 22.34 -9.27 28.02
CA ILE A 349 22.62 -9.01 26.60
C ILE A 349 23.90 -9.79 26.29
N GLU A 350 23.78 -11.10 26.04
CA GLU A 350 24.84 -11.82 25.34
C GLU A 350 24.99 -11.12 23.98
N ASP A 351 26.03 -10.32 23.88
CA ASP A 351 26.52 -9.70 22.65
C ASP A 351 26.80 -10.82 21.64
N ASN A 352 25.78 -11.24 20.90
CA ASN A 352 25.94 -12.00 19.65
C ASN A 352 26.39 -11.07 18.51
N SER A 353 27.19 -10.05 18.85
CA SER A 353 27.96 -9.27 17.90
C SER A 353 29.24 -10.05 17.59
N GLU A 354 29.10 -11.17 16.88
CA GLU A 354 30.24 -11.77 16.19
C GLU A 354 30.92 -10.71 15.32
N GLU A 355 32.22 -10.61 15.53
CA GLU A 355 33.16 -9.61 15.05
C GLU A 355 33.04 -9.36 13.53
N ASN A 356 32.60 -8.17 13.15
CA ASN A 356 33.06 -7.52 11.92
C ASN A 356 34.06 -6.43 12.33
N SER A 357 35.28 -6.84 12.63
CA SER A 357 36.43 -5.95 12.80
C SER A 357 37.01 -5.62 11.43
N ASP A 358 36.39 -4.65 10.75
CA ASP A 358 37.03 -3.97 9.62
C ASP A 358 37.77 -2.74 10.18
N SER A 359 39.09 -2.87 10.30
CA SER A 359 40.00 -1.86 10.82
C SER A 359 40.09 -0.68 9.85
N SER A 360 39.50 0.45 10.23
CA SER A 360 39.79 1.76 9.61
C SER A 360 40.85 2.49 10.44
N PRO A 361 41.90 3.06 9.83
CA PRO A 361 42.98 3.72 10.56
C PRO A 361 42.56 5.13 11.02
N GLU A 362 43.01 5.47 12.23
CA GLU A 362 43.00 6.82 12.79
C GLU A 362 43.85 7.76 11.91
N SER A 363 43.32 8.93 11.57
CA SER A 363 44.10 10.04 11.05
C SER A 363 43.97 11.23 12.00
N GLU A 364 45.05 11.50 12.72
CA GLU A 364 45.29 12.74 13.46
C GLU A 364 45.39 13.91 12.47
N SER A 365 44.73 15.02 12.80
CA SER A 365 44.84 16.28 12.07
C SER A 365 45.76 17.23 12.83
N GLU A 366 46.97 17.46 12.30
CA GLU A 366 47.78 18.63 12.64
C GLU A 366 47.83 19.60 11.45
N ASP A 367 47.60 20.87 11.78
CA ASP A 367 47.80 22.04 10.94
C ASP A 367 49.24 22.11 10.40
N ASN A 368 49.40 22.39 9.10
CA ASN A 368 50.34 23.41 8.65
C ASN A 368 50.10 23.83 7.19
N SER A 369 50.13 25.13 7.00
CA SER A 369 50.15 25.87 5.74
C SER A 369 51.44 25.62 4.96
N GLU A 370 51.35 25.39 3.64
CA GLU A 370 52.15 26.09 2.63
C GLU A 370 51.71 25.79 1.20
N VAL A 371 51.98 26.78 0.34
CA VAL A 371 51.66 26.90 -1.08
C VAL A 371 52.60 26.03 -1.91
N LEU A 372 52.11 25.34 -2.95
CA LEU A 372 52.64 25.35 -4.34
C LEU A 372 52.07 24.22 -5.23
N ASP A 373 51.88 24.61 -6.49
CA ASP A 373 51.91 23.89 -7.77
C ASP A 373 50.92 22.78 -8.15
N GLU A 374 50.23 23.09 -9.25
CA GLU A 374 49.47 22.18 -10.11
C GLU A 374 50.44 21.38 -11.00
N SER A 375 50.44 20.05 -10.87
CA SER A 375 50.80 19.16 -11.97
C SER A 375 50.18 17.76 -11.79
N ASP A 376 49.45 17.37 -12.83
CA ASP A 376 49.15 16.03 -13.36
C ASP A 376 49.34 14.81 -12.46
N ILE A 377 48.22 14.15 -12.11
CA ILE A 377 48.20 12.77 -11.60
C ILE A 377 47.28 11.93 -12.49
N GLU A 378 47.91 11.00 -13.21
CA GLU A 378 47.28 9.89 -13.93
C GLU A 378 46.64 8.90 -12.94
N ILE A 379 45.38 8.54 -13.20
CA ILE A 379 44.65 7.52 -12.44
C ILE A 379 44.90 6.16 -13.10
N ASN A 380 45.66 5.29 -12.43
CA ASN A 380 45.70 3.86 -12.71
C ASN A 380 44.51 3.18 -12.01
N GLU A 381 43.59 2.61 -12.79
CA GLU A 381 42.54 1.71 -12.31
C GLU A 381 43.04 0.26 -12.37
N ASP A 382 43.33 -0.34 -11.21
CA ASP A 382 43.39 -1.79 -11.05
C ASP A 382 42.70 -2.17 -9.73
N ILE A 383 41.42 -2.53 -9.82
CA ILE A 383 40.64 -3.12 -8.72
C ILE A 383 40.35 -4.58 -9.09
N GLU A 384 40.91 -5.50 -8.32
CA GLU A 384 40.61 -6.93 -8.41
C GLU A 384 39.17 -7.24 -7.99
N PRO A 385 38.46 -8.18 -8.66
CA PRO A 385 37.09 -8.54 -8.30
C PRO A 385 37.05 -9.53 -7.13
N GLU A 386 36.35 -9.13 -6.07
CA GLU A 386 36.03 -9.98 -4.92
C GLU A 386 35.22 -11.23 -5.31
N LYS A 387 35.62 -12.36 -4.72
CA LYS A 387 34.99 -13.68 -4.85
C LYS A 387 33.60 -13.69 -4.21
N LYS A 388 32.56 -13.81 -5.04
CA LYS A 388 31.19 -14.08 -4.60
C LYS A 388 31.03 -15.52 -4.12
N ILE A 389 30.66 -15.68 -2.86
CA ILE A 389 30.18 -16.94 -2.27
C ILE A 389 28.77 -17.20 -2.82
N ALA A 390 28.62 -18.27 -3.60
CA ALA A 390 27.36 -18.67 -4.21
C ALA A 390 26.53 -19.52 -3.24
N THR A 391 25.34 -19.05 -2.87
CA THR A 391 24.28 -19.90 -2.31
C THR A 391 23.38 -20.39 -3.46
N PRO A 392 23.01 -21.69 -3.51
CA PRO A 392 22.22 -22.23 -4.60
C PRO A 392 20.73 -21.94 -4.36
N GLU A 393 20.27 -20.75 -4.75
CA GLU A 393 18.84 -20.54 -4.97
C GLU A 393 18.43 -21.14 -6.32
N LYS A 394 17.57 -22.16 -6.27
CA LYS A 394 17.00 -22.80 -7.46
C LYS A 394 16.01 -21.83 -8.12
N LYS A 395 16.52 -20.89 -8.92
CA LYS A 395 15.71 -19.96 -9.72
C LYS A 395 14.97 -20.77 -10.79
N ILE A 396 13.65 -20.87 -10.69
CA ILE A 396 12.81 -21.39 -11.77
C ILE A 396 12.80 -20.30 -12.85
N GLU A 397 13.64 -20.46 -13.86
CA GLU A 397 13.70 -19.55 -14.99
C GLU A 397 12.54 -19.86 -15.94
N ILE A 398 11.42 -19.14 -15.80
CA ILE A 398 10.33 -19.20 -16.77
C ILE A 398 10.84 -18.53 -18.04
N THR A 399 11.07 -19.31 -19.09
CA THR A 399 11.52 -18.76 -20.37
C THR A 399 10.41 -17.91 -21.00
N HIS A 400 10.80 -16.89 -21.78
CA HIS A 400 9.86 -16.04 -22.54
C HIS A 400 8.88 -16.87 -23.40
N GLU A 401 9.33 -18.00 -23.93
CA GLU A 401 8.48 -18.92 -24.70
C GLU A 401 7.38 -19.58 -23.86
N MET A 402 7.71 -20.03 -22.64
CA MET A 402 6.72 -20.61 -21.72
C MET A 402 5.66 -19.59 -21.33
N PHE A 403 6.07 -18.34 -21.10
CA PHE A 403 5.17 -17.24 -20.80
C PHE A 403 4.23 -16.92 -21.98
N ASN A 404 4.78 -16.77 -23.19
CA ASN A 404 4.00 -16.51 -24.40
C ASN A 404 3.04 -17.67 -24.72
N SER A 405 3.48 -18.91 -24.58
CA SER A 405 2.64 -20.10 -24.77
C SER A 405 1.46 -20.12 -23.79
N LYS A 406 1.69 -19.75 -22.53
CA LYS A 406 0.61 -19.64 -21.53
C LYS A 406 -0.37 -18.52 -21.87
N ILE A 407 0.12 -17.36 -22.33
CA ILE A 407 -0.72 -16.24 -22.79
C ILE A 407 -1.58 -16.67 -23.98
N GLU A 408 -0.99 -17.26 -25.02
CA GLU A 408 -1.71 -17.68 -26.22
C GLU A 408 -2.72 -18.81 -25.90
N SER A 409 -2.39 -19.70 -24.95
CA SER A 409 -3.31 -20.71 -24.41
C SER A 409 -4.53 -20.07 -23.71
N LEU A 410 -4.33 -19.01 -22.91
CA LEU A 410 -5.43 -18.28 -22.27
C LEU A 410 -6.28 -17.51 -23.29
N ILE A 411 -5.63 -16.86 -24.25
CA ILE A 411 -6.29 -16.12 -25.33
C ILE A 411 -7.16 -17.05 -26.17
N SER A 412 -6.63 -18.22 -26.57
CA SER A 412 -7.33 -19.21 -27.39
C SER A 412 -8.52 -19.84 -26.66
N LYS A 413 -8.38 -20.20 -25.37
CA LYS A 413 -9.50 -20.70 -24.54
C LYS A 413 -10.66 -19.71 -24.47
N SER A 414 -10.36 -18.43 -24.25
CA SER A 414 -11.36 -17.37 -24.22
C SER A 414 -12.07 -17.19 -25.59
N ASN A 415 -11.36 -17.35 -26.72
CA ASN A 415 -11.96 -17.29 -28.05
C ASN A 415 -12.88 -18.50 -28.36
N ILE A 416 -12.56 -19.68 -27.83
CA ILE A 416 -13.41 -20.88 -27.98
C ILE A 416 -14.71 -20.69 -27.18
N LEU A 417 -14.62 -20.15 -25.97
CA LEU A 417 -15.79 -19.87 -25.13
C LEU A 417 -16.74 -18.85 -25.79
N SER A 418 -16.21 -17.76 -26.35
CA SER A 418 -17.02 -16.75 -27.05
C SER A 418 -17.72 -17.31 -28.29
N LYS A 419 -17.02 -18.11 -29.11
CA LYS A 419 -17.61 -18.80 -30.28
C LYS A 419 -18.70 -19.80 -29.89
N ASN A 420 -18.52 -20.54 -28.80
CA ASN A 420 -19.52 -21.50 -28.31
C ASN A 420 -20.76 -20.81 -27.73
N VAL A 421 -20.59 -19.65 -27.08
CA VAL A 421 -21.71 -18.81 -26.62
C VAL A 421 -22.47 -18.23 -27.83
N TYR A 422 -21.78 -17.77 -28.88
CA TYR A 422 -22.41 -17.29 -30.11
C TYR A 422 -23.16 -18.40 -30.85
N LYS A 423 -22.55 -19.58 -31.05
CA LYS A 423 -23.21 -20.74 -31.68
C LYS A 423 -24.42 -21.23 -30.87
N LYS A 424 -24.37 -21.16 -29.54
CA LYS A 424 -25.54 -21.46 -28.68
C LYS A 424 -26.63 -20.39 -28.81
N LYS A 425 -26.28 -19.11 -28.98
CA LYS A 425 -27.24 -18.02 -29.25
C LYS A 425 -27.88 -18.14 -30.64
N GLU A 426 -27.14 -18.47 -31.68
CA GLU A 426 -27.71 -18.69 -33.03
C GLU A 426 -28.63 -19.92 -33.09
N LYS A 427 -28.24 -21.04 -32.44
CA LYS A 427 -29.11 -22.21 -32.31
C LYS A 427 -30.35 -21.94 -31.45
N LYS A 428 -30.28 -21.05 -30.45
CA LYS A 428 -31.44 -20.59 -29.67
C LYS A 428 -32.33 -19.64 -30.47
N ASN A 429 -31.77 -18.71 -31.23
CA ASN A 429 -32.55 -17.76 -32.05
C ASN A 429 -33.26 -18.44 -33.23
N LYS A 430 -32.77 -19.59 -33.71
CA LYS A 430 -33.53 -20.45 -34.64
C LYS A 430 -34.65 -21.27 -33.99
N LYS A 431 -34.70 -21.34 -32.65
CA LYS A 431 -35.67 -22.15 -31.90
C LYS A 431 -36.64 -21.33 -31.03
N ILE A 432 -36.57 -20.00 -31.09
CA ILE A 432 -37.44 -19.08 -30.35
C ILE A 432 -38.17 -18.22 -31.38
N LYS A 433 -39.21 -18.81 -31.98
CA LYS A 433 -40.35 -18.04 -32.53
C LYS A 433 -41.61 -18.20 -31.70
N ASP A 434 -41.64 -19.11 -30.73
CA ASP A 434 -42.71 -19.23 -29.76
C ASP A 434 -42.08 -19.53 -28.38
N ASP A 435 -42.73 -19.02 -27.34
CA ASP A 435 -42.47 -19.14 -25.90
C ASP A 435 -41.48 -18.18 -25.21
N LYS A 436 -42.08 -17.36 -24.34
CA LYS A 436 -41.45 -16.56 -23.28
C LYS A 436 -40.81 -17.49 -22.25
N ILE A 437 -39.52 -17.77 -22.37
CA ILE A 437 -38.75 -18.50 -21.35
C ILE A 437 -37.65 -17.62 -20.77
N LYS A 438 -37.76 -17.35 -19.46
CA LYS A 438 -36.72 -16.73 -18.63
C LYS A 438 -35.48 -17.64 -18.59
N ILE A 439 -34.32 -17.08 -18.90
CA ILE A 439 -33.02 -17.78 -18.86
C ILE A 439 -32.50 -17.76 -17.41
N PRO A 440 -32.05 -18.89 -16.83
CA PRO A 440 -31.39 -18.88 -15.52
C PRO A 440 -29.99 -18.29 -15.69
N PHE A 441 -29.77 -17.16 -15.03
CA PHE A 441 -28.47 -16.53 -14.86
C PHE A 441 -27.82 -17.16 -13.62
N VAL A 442 -26.49 -17.23 -13.59
CA VAL A 442 -25.79 -17.43 -12.32
C VAL A 442 -25.91 -16.10 -11.57
N GLU A 443 -27.02 -15.91 -10.86
CA GLU A 443 -26.96 -15.09 -9.65
C GLU A 443 -25.87 -15.71 -8.79
N ILE A 444 -24.95 -14.89 -8.30
CA ILE A 444 -24.18 -15.27 -7.13
C ILE A 444 -25.25 -15.50 -6.07
N ASP A 445 -25.53 -16.77 -5.76
CA ASP A 445 -26.59 -17.16 -4.85
C ASP A 445 -26.18 -16.70 -3.45
N LEU A 446 -26.57 -15.47 -3.11
CA LEU A 446 -26.35 -14.87 -1.82
C LEU A 446 -27.43 -15.40 -0.89
N ASN A 447 -27.20 -16.61 -0.37
CA ASN A 447 -27.91 -17.11 0.80
C ASN A 447 -27.55 -16.26 2.03
N ILE A 448 -28.06 -15.05 2.08
CA ILE A 448 -28.10 -14.22 3.28
C ILE A 448 -29.43 -14.55 3.95
N LYS A 449 -29.40 -15.37 5.01
CA LYS A 449 -30.52 -15.46 5.96
C LYS A 449 -30.80 -14.04 6.45
N LYS A 450 -31.97 -13.49 6.08
CA LYS A 450 -32.53 -12.30 6.72
C LYS A 450 -32.64 -12.61 8.21
N VAL A 451 -31.79 -11.98 9.02
CA VAL A 451 -32.02 -11.87 10.46
C VAL A 451 -33.06 -10.77 10.61
N SER A 452 -34.32 -11.19 10.73
CA SER A 452 -35.42 -10.31 11.09
C SER A 452 -35.30 -9.89 12.56
N ASP A 453 -35.48 -8.59 12.78
CA ASP A 453 -36.07 -7.95 13.95
C ASP A 453 -35.36 -8.08 15.30
N ARG A 454 -34.49 -7.10 15.60
CA ARG A 454 -34.33 -6.60 16.97
C ARG A 454 -35.08 -5.28 17.09
N LYS A 455 -36.19 -5.34 17.82
CA LYS A 455 -37.05 -4.22 18.20
C LYS A 455 -36.26 -3.12 18.91
N ASP A 456 -36.56 -1.89 18.50
CA ASP A 456 -36.13 -0.65 19.12
C ASP A 456 -36.43 -0.62 20.63
N LYS A 457 -35.38 -0.48 21.44
CA LYS A 457 -35.51 0.08 22.80
C LYS A 457 -35.24 1.57 22.70
N LYS A 458 -36.32 2.36 22.79
CA LYS A 458 -36.29 3.80 23.05
C LYS A 458 -35.47 4.06 24.32
N PHE A 459 -34.36 4.77 24.20
CA PHE A 459 -33.75 5.49 25.33
C PHE A 459 -34.17 6.95 25.24
N SER A 460 -35.07 7.32 26.15
CA SER A 460 -35.43 8.71 26.44
C SER A 460 -34.45 9.30 27.44
N GLY A 461 -33.91 10.49 27.12
CA GLY A 461 -33.59 11.50 28.11
C GLY A 461 -32.12 11.67 28.47
N ILE A 462 -31.45 12.64 27.83
CA ILE A 462 -30.51 13.52 28.50
C ILE A 462 -30.82 14.95 28.04
N LYS A 463 -31.29 15.77 28.99
CA LYS A 463 -31.43 17.23 28.86
C LYS A 463 -30.02 17.82 28.97
N CYS A 464 -29.58 18.55 27.95
CA CYS A 464 -28.53 19.56 28.12
C CYS A 464 -29.14 20.79 28.80
N LEU A 465 -28.60 21.17 29.95
CA LEU A 465 -28.73 22.52 30.47
C LEU A 465 -27.62 23.37 29.85
N VAL A 466 -28.01 24.58 29.45
CA VAL A 466 -27.18 25.68 28.93
C VAL A 466 -26.28 26.21 30.02
#